data_AF-U5EJG8-F1
#
_entry.id   AF-U5EJG8-F1
#
_cell.length_a   1.000
_cell.length_b   1.000
_cell.length_c   1.000
_cell.angle_alpha   90.00
_cell.angle_beta   90.00
_cell.angle_gamma   90.00
#
_symmetry.space_group_name_H-M   'P 1'
#
loop_
_entity.id
_entity.type
_entity.pdbx_description
1 polymer ?
#
loop_
_entity_poly.entity_id
_entity_poly.type
_entity_poly.pdbx_seq_one_letter_code
_entity_poly.pdbx_strand_id
1 'polypeptide(L)'
;MAWVDPRDIGEVAAVRLLADGWTGRTVRAVHGPEDLTFRRVAEILSAELGHPVTPVPIGADDLRAQLREASLGEVHIDGIVGMSAGLSAGFVPENPRSPLTTTPSTLAAWARAHLR
;
A
#
# COMPACT_ATOMS: atom_id res chain seq x y z
N MET A 1 -5.26 -6.00 -2.63
CA MET A 1 -4.84 -4.92 -1.71
C MET A 1 -4.65 -3.65 -2.51
N ALA A 2 -5.10 -2.50 -2.00
CA ALA A 2 -4.90 -1.23 -2.67
C ALA A 2 -3.43 -0.79 -2.56
N TRP A 3 -2.83 -0.41 -3.69
CA TRP A 3 -1.52 0.25 -3.74
C TRP A 3 -1.77 1.70 -4.11
N VAL A 4 -1.54 2.60 -3.16
CA VAL A 4 -1.82 4.03 -3.29
C VAL A 4 -0.52 4.81 -3.36
N ASP A 5 -0.45 5.78 -4.26
CA ASP A 5 0.66 6.74 -4.31
C ASP A 5 0.58 7.65 -3.08
N PRO A 6 1.65 7.78 -2.26
CA PRO A 6 1.65 8.69 -1.13
C PRO A 6 1.29 10.14 -1.48
N ARG A 7 1.54 10.57 -2.71
CA ARG A 7 1.13 11.90 -3.21
C ARG A 7 -0.38 12.06 -3.22
N ASP A 8 -1.12 11.05 -3.67
CA ASP A 8 -2.58 11.08 -3.72
C ASP A 8 -3.18 11.18 -2.29
N ILE A 9 -2.55 10.53 -1.30
CA ILE A 9 -2.93 10.68 0.11
C ILE A 9 -2.74 12.13 0.56
N GLY A 10 -1.59 12.73 0.22
CA GLY A 10 -1.29 14.12 0.53
C GLY A 10 -2.28 15.10 -0.11
N GLU A 11 -2.64 14.90 -1.37
CA GLU A 11 -3.62 15.73 -2.07
C GLU A 11 -5.01 15.64 -1.44
N VAL A 12 -5.50 14.43 -1.15
CA VAL A 12 -6.80 14.24 -0.49
C VAL A 12 -6.79 14.87 0.92
N ALA A 13 -5.68 14.71 1.66
CA ALA A 13 -5.53 15.33 2.97
C ALA A 13 -5.55 16.86 2.88
N ALA A 14 -4.80 17.46 1.96
CA ALA A 14 -4.75 18.91 1.75
C ALA A 14 -6.13 19.47 1.40
N VAL A 15 -6.85 18.87 0.45
CA VAL A 15 -8.20 19.29 0.08
C VAL A 15 -9.17 19.20 1.26
N ARG A 16 -9.09 18.13 2.06
CA ARG A 16 -9.97 17.95 3.22
C ARG A 16 -9.67 18.95 4.33
N LEU A 17 -8.40 19.19 4.63
CA LEU A 17 -7.99 20.11 5.69
C LEU A 17 -8.31 21.57 5.36
N LEU A 18 -8.32 21.93 4.07
CA LEU A 18 -8.62 23.29 3.59
C LEU A 18 -10.10 23.55 3.31
N ALA A 19 -10.97 22.53 3.41
CA ALA A 19 -12.40 22.71 3.18
C ALA A 19 -13.12 23.25 4.42
N ASP A 20 -13.95 24.28 4.27
CA ASP A 20 -14.67 24.92 5.39
C ASP A 20 -15.92 24.16 5.85
N GLY A 21 -16.25 23.04 5.20
CA GLY A 21 -17.54 22.35 5.34
C GLY A 21 -17.55 21.07 6.18
N TRP A 22 -16.45 20.70 6.83
CA TRP A 22 -16.40 19.47 7.64
C TRP A 22 -16.46 19.79 9.14
N THR A 23 -17.12 18.94 9.91
CA THR A 23 -17.21 19.03 11.37
C THR A 23 -17.05 17.64 11.99
N GLY A 24 -16.63 17.59 13.25
CA GLY A 24 -16.47 16.33 13.99
C GLY A 24 -15.34 15.43 13.45
N ARG A 25 -15.47 14.11 13.67
CA ARG A 25 -14.49 13.12 13.21
C ARG A 25 -15.00 12.43 11.94
N THR A 26 -14.25 12.54 10.86
CA THR A 26 -14.56 11.83 9.61
C THR A 26 -13.40 10.94 9.20
N VAL A 27 -13.70 9.82 8.53
CA VAL A 27 -12.70 8.92 7.94
C VAL A 27 -12.83 9.02 6.44
N ARG A 28 -11.69 9.16 5.74
CA ARG A 28 -11.62 9.13 4.29
C ARG A 28 -10.60 8.09 3.86
N ALA A 29 -11.08 6.96 3.35
CA ALA A 29 -10.22 6.01 2.68
C ALA A 29 -9.69 6.59 1.36
N VAL A 30 -8.42 6.30 1.09
CA VAL A 30 -7.70 6.70 -0.12
C VAL A 30 -7.04 5.43 -0.65
N HIS A 31 -7.46 5.01 -1.82
CA HIS A 31 -6.98 3.81 -2.50
C HIS A 31 -6.42 4.24 -3.86
N GLY A 32 -5.39 3.55 -4.37
CA GLY A 32 -5.01 3.69 -5.79
C GLY A 32 -6.10 3.24 -6.74
N PRO A 33 -5.86 3.00 -8.03
CA PRO A 33 -6.95 2.71 -8.99
C PRO A 33 -7.51 1.28 -8.91
N GLU A 34 -6.74 0.32 -8.38
CA GLU A 34 -7.09 -1.11 -8.40
C GLU A 34 -6.57 -1.87 -7.18
N ASP A 35 -7.14 -3.07 -6.94
CA ASP A 35 -6.66 -4.01 -5.94
C ASP A 35 -5.73 -5.02 -6.58
N LEU A 36 -4.49 -5.08 -6.09
CA LEU A 36 -3.45 -5.92 -6.65
C LEU A 36 -3.15 -7.12 -5.76
N THR A 37 -2.74 -8.21 -6.41
CA THR A 37 -2.07 -9.36 -5.80
C THR A 37 -0.55 -9.17 -5.93
N PHE A 38 0.26 -9.81 -5.08
CA PHE A 38 1.72 -9.73 -5.19
C PHE A 38 2.26 -10.21 -6.54
N ARG A 39 1.59 -11.19 -7.18
CA ARG A 39 1.92 -11.58 -8.56
C ARG A 39 1.73 -10.42 -9.54
N ARG A 40 0.59 -9.71 -9.46
CA ARG A 40 0.33 -8.57 -10.34
C ARG A 40 1.26 -7.40 -10.08
N VAL A 41 1.62 -7.16 -8.81
CA VAL A 41 2.66 -6.19 -8.42
C VAL A 41 3.98 -6.54 -9.10
N ALA A 42 4.43 -7.78 -9.00
CA ALA A 42 5.67 -8.24 -9.60
C ALA A 42 5.68 -8.13 -11.13
N GLU A 43 4.57 -8.43 -11.80
CA GLU A 43 4.42 -8.21 -13.26
C GLU A 43 4.57 -6.73 -13.64
N ILE A 44 3.89 -5.83 -12.92
CA ILE A 44 3.98 -4.38 -13.15
C ILE A 44 5.42 -3.91 -12.94
N LEU A 45 6.05 -4.28 -11.82
CA LEU A 45 7.42 -3.88 -11.53
C LEU A 45 8.42 -4.46 -12.55
N SER A 46 8.25 -5.72 -12.98
CA SER A 46 9.11 -6.32 -14.00
C SER A 46 9.06 -5.54 -15.32
N ALA A 47 7.85 -5.14 -15.74
CA ALA A 47 7.67 -4.35 -16.95
C ALA A 47 8.28 -2.95 -16.84
N GLU A 48 8.15 -2.31 -15.68
CA GLU A 48 8.66 -0.94 -15.50
C GLU A 48 10.17 -0.88 -15.27
N LEU A 49 10.77 -1.89 -14.62
CA LEU A 49 12.20 -1.96 -14.30
C LEU A 49 13.04 -2.63 -15.41
N GLY A 50 12.41 -3.35 -16.33
CA GLY A 50 13.10 -4.01 -17.45
C GLY A 50 13.86 -5.29 -17.07
N HIS A 51 13.67 -5.82 -15.87
CA HIS A 51 14.21 -7.11 -15.43
C HIS A 51 13.16 -7.89 -14.64
N PRO A 52 13.24 -9.23 -14.60
CA PRO A 52 12.28 -10.05 -13.86
C PRO A 52 12.27 -9.70 -12.36
N VAL A 53 11.07 -9.57 -11.81
CA VAL A 53 10.78 -9.48 -10.36
C VAL A 53 9.87 -10.66 -10.01
N THR A 54 10.26 -11.44 -9.00
CA THR A 54 9.51 -12.63 -8.56
C THR A 54 9.05 -12.46 -7.12
N PRO A 55 7.75 -12.56 -6.82
CA PRO A 55 7.28 -12.55 -5.45
C PRO A 55 7.59 -13.91 -4.80
N VAL A 56 8.35 -13.88 -3.72
CA VAL A 56 8.70 -15.08 -2.93
C VAL A 56 7.84 -15.08 -1.66
N PRO A 57 6.94 -16.05 -1.46
CA PRO A 57 6.22 -16.18 -0.20
C PRO A 57 7.21 -16.62 0.88
N ILE A 58 7.19 -15.93 2.03
CA ILE A 58 8.01 -16.25 3.20
C ILE A 58 7.13 -16.41 4.43
N GLY A 59 7.61 -17.20 5.40
CA GLY A 59 6.94 -17.36 6.69
C GLY A 59 7.05 -16.12 7.57
N ALA A 60 6.21 -16.02 8.60
CA ALA A 60 6.23 -14.91 9.54
C ALA A 60 7.57 -14.79 10.30
N ASP A 61 8.19 -15.92 10.65
CA ASP A 61 9.47 -15.95 11.34
C ASP A 61 10.62 -15.47 10.43
N ASP A 62 10.61 -15.88 9.16
CA ASP A 62 11.58 -15.40 8.17
C ASP A 62 11.43 -13.90 7.91
N LEU A 63 10.19 -13.41 7.79
CA LEU A 63 9.91 -11.99 7.66
C LEU A 63 10.43 -11.21 8.87
N ARG A 64 10.17 -11.70 10.10
CA ARG A 64 10.68 -11.10 11.34
C ARG A 64 12.21 -11.07 11.36
N ALA A 65 12.88 -12.15 10.95
CA ALA A 65 14.34 -12.22 10.88
C ALA A 65 14.90 -11.17 9.90
N GLN A 66 14.34 -11.08 8.69
CA GLN A 66 14.77 -10.10 7.68
C GLN A 66 14.58 -8.65 8.15
N LEU A 67 13.47 -8.34 8.84
CA LEU A 67 13.23 -6.98 9.37
C LEU A 67 14.20 -6.64 10.51
N ARG A 68 14.60 -7.62 11.33
CA ARG A 68 15.65 -7.44 12.35
C ARG A 68 17.01 -7.18 11.72
N GLU A 69 17.36 -7.91 10.66
CA GLU A 69 18.61 -7.68 9.91
C GLU A 69 18.65 -6.27 9.32
N ALA A 70 17.49 -5.74 8.89
CA ALA A 70 17.33 -4.35 8.47
C ALA A 70 17.33 -3.34 9.64
N SER A 71 17.65 -3.76 10.87
CA SER A 71 17.74 -2.92 12.07
C SER A 71 16.44 -2.21 12.46
N LEU A 72 15.29 -2.77 12.11
CA LEU A 72 14.01 -2.26 12.62
C LEU A 72 13.84 -2.63 14.10
N GLY A 73 13.27 -1.73 14.89
CA GLY A 73 12.90 -2.01 16.28
C GLY A 73 11.70 -2.97 16.39
N GLU A 74 11.64 -3.73 17.48
CA GLU A 74 10.64 -4.81 17.68
C GLU A 74 9.18 -4.36 17.47
N VAL A 75 8.81 -3.15 17.92
CA VAL A 75 7.45 -2.61 17.72
C VAL A 75 7.09 -2.47 16.24
N HIS A 76 8.03 -2.03 15.39
CA HIS A 76 7.79 -1.93 13.95
C HIS A 76 7.71 -3.31 13.31
N ILE A 77 8.56 -4.25 13.76
CA ILE A 77 8.56 -5.61 13.26
C ILE A 77 7.22 -6.28 13.53
N ASP A 78 6.73 -6.22 14.77
CA ASP A 78 5.43 -6.79 15.14
C ASP A 78 4.28 -6.14 14.37
N GLY A 79 4.35 -4.82 14.13
CA GLY A 79 3.38 -4.12 13.29
C GLY A 79 3.34 -4.63 11.84
N ILE A 80 4.51 -4.74 11.20
CA ILE A 80 4.61 -5.20 9.80
C ILE A 80 4.20 -6.67 9.66
N VAL A 81 4.69 -7.55 10.55
CA VAL A 81 4.34 -8.97 10.54
C VAL A 81 2.85 -9.17 10.82
N GLY A 82 2.30 -8.43 11.79
CA GLY A 82 0.87 -8.45 12.12
C GLY A 82 -0.01 -7.99 10.96
N MET A 83 0.37 -6.91 10.26
CA MET A 83 -0.31 -6.47 9.04
C MET A 83 -0.26 -7.53 7.94
N SER A 84 0.91 -8.13 7.69
CA SER A 84 1.08 -9.18 6.69
C SER A 84 0.17 -10.39 6.97
N ALA A 85 0.11 -10.82 8.24
CA ALA A 85 -0.79 -11.90 8.66
C ALA A 85 -2.27 -11.53 8.46
N GLY A 86 -2.67 -10.32 8.89
CA GLY A 86 -4.06 -9.84 8.75
C GLY A 86 -4.52 -9.73 7.29
N LEU A 87 -3.61 -9.35 6.39
CA LEU A 87 -3.91 -9.20 4.95
C LEU A 87 -3.92 -10.55 4.19
N SER A 88 -3.37 -11.62 4.78
CA SER A 88 -3.25 -12.94 4.13
C SER A 88 -4.49 -13.83 4.31
N ALA A 89 -5.33 -13.59 5.32
CA ALA A 89 -6.41 -14.48 5.72
C ALA A 89 -7.82 -13.90 5.43
N GLY A 90 -8.19 -13.79 4.15
CA GLY A 90 -9.56 -13.38 3.79
C GLY A 90 -9.92 -11.97 4.24
N PHE A 91 -8.94 -11.06 4.20
CA PHE A 91 -9.11 -9.68 4.63
C PHE A 91 -10.28 -8.99 3.92
N VAL A 92 -11.20 -8.45 4.72
CA VAL A 92 -12.29 -7.59 4.24
C VAL A 92 -11.96 -6.16 4.65
N PRO A 93 -11.74 -5.24 3.70
CA PRO A 93 -11.49 -3.84 4.02
C PRO A 93 -12.69 -3.23 4.76
N GLU A 94 -12.44 -2.56 5.88
CA GLU A 94 -13.48 -1.78 6.59
C GLU A 94 -14.10 -0.73 5.67
N ASN A 95 -13.27 -0.09 4.85
CA ASN A 95 -13.68 0.90 3.86
C ASN A 95 -13.48 0.31 2.45
N PRO A 96 -14.54 -0.14 1.77
CA PRO A 96 -14.41 -0.67 0.42
C PRO A 96 -14.03 0.42 -0.59
N ARG A 97 -13.42 0.00 -1.68
CA ARG A 97 -13.15 0.86 -2.84
C ARG A 97 -14.48 1.35 -3.43
N SER A 98 -14.53 2.64 -3.73
CA SER A 98 -15.62 3.29 -4.45
C SER A 98 -15.04 4.39 -5.35
N PRO A 99 -15.82 4.95 -6.29
CA PRO A 99 -15.37 6.10 -7.08
C PRO A 99 -14.87 7.27 -6.22
N LEU A 100 -15.39 7.42 -5.00
CA LEU A 100 -14.96 8.47 -4.08
C LEU A 100 -13.60 8.16 -3.43
N THR A 101 -13.31 6.91 -3.12
CA THR A 101 -12.06 6.54 -2.44
C THR A 101 -10.93 6.20 -3.41
N THR A 102 -11.22 6.12 -4.72
CA THR A 102 -10.28 5.75 -5.76
C THR A 102 -9.53 6.97 -6.30
N THR A 103 -8.21 6.91 -6.26
CA THR A 103 -7.31 7.92 -6.81
C THR A 103 -6.66 7.41 -8.11
N PRO A 104 -6.22 8.30 -9.02
CA PRO A 104 -5.86 7.91 -10.38
C PRO A 104 -4.45 7.32 -10.51
N SER A 105 -3.54 7.54 -9.54
CA SER A 105 -2.14 7.17 -9.69
C SER A 105 -1.94 5.66 -9.58
N THR A 106 -1.54 5.03 -10.69
CA THR A 106 -1.27 3.59 -10.75
C THR A 106 0.09 3.25 -10.14
N LEU A 107 0.25 1.99 -9.69
CA LEU A 107 1.56 1.46 -9.27
C LEU A 107 2.62 1.62 -10.37
N ALA A 108 2.23 1.43 -11.64
CA ALA A 108 3.12 1.59 -12.78
C ALA A 108 3.62 3.04 -12.92
N ALA A 109 2.72 4.03 -12.75
CA ALA A 109 3.09 5.44 -12.78
C ALA A 109 4.03 5.81 -11.63
N TRP A 110 3.75 5.31 -10.42
CA TRP A 110 4.62 5.50 -9.27
C TRP A 110 6.00 4.87 -9.49
N ALA A 111 6.07 3.63 -9.98
CA ALA A 111 7.32 2.94 -10.26
C ALA A 111 8.18 3.68 -11.29
N ARG A 112 7.58 4.20 -12.36
CA ARG A 112 8.29 5.03 -13.35
C ARG A 112 8.86 6.32 -12.76
N ALA A 113 8.16 6.92 -11.81
CA ALA A 113 8.56 8.19 -11.22
C ALA A 113 9.66 8.04 -10.15
N HIS A 114 9.76 6.87 -9.50
CA HIS A 114 10.58 6.71 -8.29
C HIS A 114 11.61 5.58 -8.33
N LEU A 115 11.51 4.63 -9.26
CA LEU A 115 12.40 3.45 -9.32
C LEU A 115 13.24 3.38 -10.60
N ARG A 116 13.09 4.34 -11.51
CA ARG A 116 13.91 4.46 -12.72
C ARG A 116 15.04 5.46 -12.51
#